data_AF-A0A8B6CME1-F1
#
_entry.id   AF-A0A8B6CME1-F1
#
_cell.length_a   1.000
_cell.length_b   1.000
_cell.length_c   1.000
_cell.angle_alpha   90.00
_cell.angle_beta   90.00
_cell.angle_gamma   90.00
#
_symmetry.space_group_name_H-M   'P 1'
#
loop_
_entity.id
_entity.type
_entity.pdbx_description
1 polymer ?
#
loop_
_entity_poly.entity_id
_entity_poly.type
_entity_poly.pdbx_seq_one_letter_code
_entity_poly.pdbx_strand_id
1 'polypeptide(L)'
;MHFFTGSTTVTSADLDLTLIICLLRNIPPLLTEPPTGFDYLPPCYDTSDGANIGRLKYYKNFFVSHSNDGKLPDAVFVRIWNDLEQAIKGLDNSHATAARLKDAEIKMLDDSMVQLLSTTVQLDTKVSNFEKELKHISIHIDKNAQEMKQLKQITETLVERMKIKEDSFKSENKECKENEDNSFERLKTSEEQTNERVKMTLEYLGELYKFQRCLDSLFTQIETIVVASKNETKDVVASLCSKIQVYINKLKKHEERMAAIEIKCENLPELQRDVESFIMKSVYELNVTLCIKGDP
;
A
#
# COMPACT_ATOMS: atom_id res chain seq x y z
N MET A 1 -9.89 -5.03 -75.18
CA MET A 1 -10.58 -5.29 -76.46
C MET A 1 -9.54 -5.63 -77.51
N HIS A 2 -9.38 -6.93 -77.79
CA HIS A 2 -8.90 -7.42 -79.08
C HIS A 2 -9.93 -8.46 -79.49
N PHE A 3 -10.71 -8.12 -80.52
CA PHE A 3 -11.69 -9.01 -81.12
C PHE A 3 -10.93 -10.12 -81.86
N PHE A 4 -11.16 -11.38 -81.49
CA PHE A 4 -10.75 -12.51 -82.31
C PHE A 4 -11.71 -12.59 -83.51
N THR A 5 -11.38 -11.86 -84.58
CA THR A 5 -11.87 -12.18 -85.92
C THR A 5 -10.92 -13.20 -86.53
N GLY A 6 -11.21 -14.48 -86.29
CA GLY A 6 -10.53 -15.59 -86.92
C GLY A 6 -11.47 -16.79 -86.85
N SER A 7 -11.76 -17.39 -88.00
CA SER A 7 -12.41 -18.70 -88.06
C SER A 7 -11.63 -19.65 -87.15
N THR A 8 -12.18 -19.97 -85.98
CA THR A 8 -11.57 -20.87 -84.99
C THR A 8 -12.32 -22.18 -85.07
N THR A 9 -12.08 -22.93 -86.13
CA THR A 9 -12.41 -24.36 -86.15
C THR A 9 -11.59 -25.04 -85.06
N VAL A 10 -12.20 -25.28 -83.90
CA VAL A 10 -11.68 -26.18 -82.87
C VAL A 10 -11.83 -27.60 -83.41
N THR A 11 -10.71 -28.31 -83.53
CA THR A 11 -10.72 -29.71 -83.96
C THR A 11 -10.80 -30.63 -82.74
N SER A 12 -11.21 -31.88 -82.94
CA SER A 12 -11.21 -32.86 -81.85
C SER A 12 -9.82 -33.09 -81.25
N ALA A 13 -8.74 -32.77 -81.96
CA ALA A 13 -7.37 -32.82 -81.46
C ALA A 13 -7.06 -31.72 -80.43
N ASP A 14 -7.84 -30.64 -80.41
CA ASP A 14 -7.66 -29.50 -79.50
C ASP A 14 -8.45 -29.66 -78.19
N LEU A 15 -9.28 -30.71 -78.08
CA LEU A 15 -10.12 -30.99 -76.91
C LEU A 15 -9.48 -32.08 -76.05
N ASP A 16 -9.38 -31.85 -74.74
CA ASP A 16 -8.96 -32.93 -73.83
C ASP A 16 -10.04 -34.03 -73.73
N LEU A 17 -9.63 -35.25 -73.37
CA LEU A 17 -10.51 -36.41 -73.29
C LEU A 17 -11.70 -36.19 -72.34
N THR A 18 -11.54 -35.39 -71.29
CA THR A 18 -12.62 -35.04 -70.35
C THR A 18 -13.67 -34.20 -71.05
N LEU A 19 -13.24 -33.19 -71.81
CA LEU A 19 -14.11 -32.29 -72.54
C LEU A 19 -14.83 -33.02 -73.68
N ILE A 20 -14.14 -33.93 -74.40
CA ILE A 20 -14.75 -34.79 -75.43
C ILE A 20 -15.86 -35.67 -74.83
N ILE A 21 -15.57 -36.33 -73.70
CA ILE A 21 -16.54 -37.19 -73.00
C ILE A 21 -17.73 -36.36 -72.49
N CYS A 22 -17.51 -35.15 -71.97
CA CYS A 22 -18.58 -34.26 -71.55
C CYS A 22 -19.47 -33.85 -72.73
N LEU A 23 -18.90 -33.49 -73.88
CA LEU A 23 -19.67 -33.10 -75.05
C LEU A 23 -20.52 -34.26 -75.60
N LEU A 24 -19.95 -35.45 -75.74
CA LEU A 24 -20.66 -36.63 -76.28
C LEU A 24 -21.85 -37.08 -75.42
N ARG A 25 -21.82 -36.79 -74.10
CA ARG A 25 -22.92 -37.12 -73.18
C ARG A 25 -24.04 -36.09 -73.16
N ASN A 26 -23.73 -34.85 -73.52
CA ASN A 26 -24.64 -33.71 -73.38
C ASN A 26 -25.28 -33.25 -74.69
N ILE A 27 -25.04 -33.94 -75.82
CA ILE A 27 -25.67 -33.64 -77.13
C ILE A 27 -26.66 -34.77 -77.52
N PRO A 28 -27.96 -34.66 -77.20
CA PRO A 28 -29.00 -35.55 -77.72
C PRO A 28 -29.25 -35.28 -79.22
N PRO A 29 -29.59 -36.29 -80.05
CA PRO A 29 -29.90 -37.67 -79.71
C PRO A 29 -28.69 -38.60 -79.89
N LEU A 30 -27.46 -38.09 -79.90
CA LEU A 30 -26.28 -38.79 -80.44
C LEU A 30 -25.90 -40.07 -79.68
N LEU A 31 -26.12 -40.13 -78.37
CA LEU A 31 -25.80 -41.27 -77.52
C LEU A 31 -26.95 -41.59 -76.55
N THR A 32 -27.28 -42.86 -76.39
CA THR A 32 -28.22 -43.32 -75.37
C THR A 32 -27.48 -43.58 -74.07
N GLU A 33 -27.96 -43.05 -72.95
CA GLU A 33 -27.36 -43.31 -71.64
C GLU A 33 -27.45 -44.80 -71.28
N PRO A 34 -26.36 -45.44 -70.80
CA PRO A 34 -26.43 -46.82 -70.35
C PRO A 34 -27.34 -46.95 -69.11
N PRO A 35 -27.98 -48.11 -68.86
CA PRO A 35 -28.90 -48.29 -67.73
C PRO A 35 -28.31 -48.00 -66.36
N THR A 36 -26.98 -48.10 -66.21
CA THR A 36 -26.26 -47.78 -64.98
C THR A 36 -25.97 -46.28 -64.82
N GLY A 37 -26.33 -45.47 -65.80
CA GLY A 37 -25.91 -44.08 -65.89
C GLY A 37 -24.45 -43.93 -66.30
N PHE A 38 -24.11 -42.69 -66.64
CA PHE A 38 -22.81 -42.31 -67.20
C PHE A 38 -21.64 -42.27 -66.19
N ASP A 39 -21.93 -42.21 -64.88
CA ASP A 39 -20.95 -42.06 -63.81
C ASP A 39 -20.50 -43.39 -63.17
N TYR A 40 -21.18 -44.49 -63.47
CA TYR A 40 -20.88 -45.82 -62.94
C TYR A 40 -20.31 -46.72 -64.04
N LEU A 41 -19.49 -47.70 -63.65
CA LEU A 41 -18.93 -48.67 -64.58
C LEU A 41 -20.05 -49.54 -65.18
N PRO A 42 -20.27 -49.49 -66.50
CA PRO A 42 -21.31 -50.30 -67.13
C PRO A 42 -20.97 -51.80 -67.08
N PRO A 43 -21.97 -52.70 -67.02
CA PRO A 43 -21.74 -54.15 -66.97
C PRO A 43 -20.95 -54.63 -68.19
N CYS A 44 -20.04 -55.59 -68.04
CA CYS A 44 -19.12 -56.01 -69.13
C CYS A 44 -19.83 -56.50 -70.41
N TYR A 45 -21.07 -56.98 -70.32
CA TYR A 45 -21.85 -57.47 -71.46
C TYR A 45 -22.59 -56.36 -72.25
N ASP A 46 -22.66 -55.12 -71.72
CA ASP A 46 -23.35 -54.01 -72.41
C ASP A 46 -22.41 -53.34 -73.43
N THR A 47 -22.45 -53.77 -74.68
CA THR A 47 -21.55 -53.24 -75.71
C THR A 47 -22.09 -52.01 -76.44
N SER A 48 -23.13 -51.35 -75.91
CA SER A 48 -23.71 -50.13 -76.52
C SER A 48 -22.71 -48.96 -76.55
N ASP A 49 -22.89 -48.03 -77.49
CA ASP A 49 -22.02 -46.85 -77.60
C ASP A 49 -22.03 -46.00 -76.31
N GLY A 50 -23.20 -45.90 -75.66
CA GLY A 50 -23.37 -45.29 -74.34
C GLY A 50 -22.55 -45.96 -73.26
N ALA A 51 -22.58 -47.29 -73.21
CA ALA A 51 -21.80 -48.07 -72.26
C ALA A 51 -20.29 -47.99 -72.56
N ASN A 52 -19.87 -47.96 -73.83
CA ASN A 52 -18.46 -47.81 -74.20
C ASN A 52 -17.92 -46.43 -73.80
N ILE A 53 -18.66 -45.34 -74.03
CA ILE A 53 -18.32 -43.98 -73.53
C ILE A 53 -18.40 -43.90 -72.00
N GLY A 54 -19.33 -44.64 -71.39
CA GLY A 54 -19.43 -44.87 -69.94
C GLY A 54 -18.12 -45.39 -69.35
N ARG A 55 -17.63 -46.51 -69.89
CA ARG A 55 -16.38 -47.17 -69.51
C ARG A 55 -15.16 -46.25 -69.67
N LEU A 56 -15.06 -45.52 -70.78
CA LEU A 56 -13.96 -44.58 -71.02
C LEU A 56 -13.89 -43.50 -69.93
N LYS A 57 -15.02 -42.88 -69.56
CA LYS A 57 -15.01 -41.90 -68.46
C LYS A 57 -14.69 -42.54 -67.12
N TYR A 58 -15.35 -43.66 -66.83
CA TYR A 58 -15.18 -44.32 -65.54
C TYR A 58 -13.71 -44.65 -65.31
N TYR A 59 -13.05 -45.29 -66.27
CA TYR A 59 -11.64 -45.64 -66.13
C TYR A 59 -10.75 -44.39 -66.10
N LYS A 60 -10.98 -43.37 -66.94
CA LYS A 60 -10.23 -42.10 -66.86
C LYS A 60 -10.34 -41.45 -65.47
N ASN A 61 -11.54 -41.41 -64.90
CA ASN A 61 -11.77 -40.84 -63.56
C ASN A 61 -11.17 -41.73 -62.47
N PHE A 62 -11.23 -43.06 -62.61
CA PHE A 62 -10.59 -44.02 -61.72
C PHE A 62 -9.07 -43.80 -61.68
N PHE A 63 -8.41 -43.65 -62.83
CA PHE A 63 -6.98 -43.34 -62.91
C PHE A 63 -6.62 -42.01 -62.22
N VAL A 64 -7.39 -40.95 -62.44
CA VAL A 64 -7.12 -39.62 -61.86
C VAL A 64 -7.39 -39.58 -60.35
N SER A 65 -8.38 -40.32 -59.84
CA SER A 65 -8.78 -40.29 -58.43
C SER A 65 -8.01 -41.27 -57.54
N HIS A 66 -7.46 -42.37 -58.08
CA HIS A 66 -6.85 -43.44 -57.29
C HIS A 66 -5.36 -43.64 -57.52
N SER A 67 -4.70 -42.85 -58.38
CA SER A 67 -3.27 -42.95 -58.62
C SER A 67 -2.54 -41.66 -58.23
N ASN A 68 -2.00 -41.62 -57.00
CA ASN A 68 -1.11 -40.52 -56.60
C ASN A 68 0.17 -40.47 -57.46
N ASP A 69 0.57 -41.61 -58.06
CA ASP A 69 1.78 -41.75 -58.91
C ASP A 69 1.52 -42.46 -60.26
N GLY A 70 0.26 -42.63 -60.71
CA GLY A 70 -0.04 -43.29 -61.99
C GLY A 70 0.16 -44.82 -62.05
N LYS A 71 0.49 -45.49 -60.94
CA LYS A 71 0.81 -46.93 -60.90
C LYS A 71 -0.39 -47.80 -60.52
N LEU A 72 -0.67 -48.82 -61.30
CA LEU A 72 -1.65 -49.87 -61.01
C LEU A 72 -0.96 -51.24 -60.94
N PRO A 73 -1.45 -52.19 -60.12
CA PRO A 73 -1.01 -53.58 -60.19
C PRO A 73 -1.24 -54.15 -61.60
N ASP A 74 -0.30 -54.93 -62.13
CA ASP A 74 -0.31 -55.45 -63.50
C ASP A 74 -1.64 -56.16 -63.85
N ALA A 75 -2.18 -56.97 -62.93
CA ALA A 75 -3.45 -57.67 -63.14
C ALA A 75 -4.64 -56.70 -63.30
N VAL A 76 -4.63 -55.56 -62.60
CA VAL A 76 -5.66 -54.52 -62.71
C VAL A 76 -5.47 -53.72 -64.00
N PHE A 77 -4.22 -53.37 -64.33
CA PHE A 77 -3.90 -52.68 -65.58
C PHE A 77 -4.33 -53.49 -66.80
N VAL A 78 -3.97 -54.78 -66.87
CA VAL A 78 -4.34 -55.66 -67.99
C VAL A 78 -5.85 -55.79 -68.13
N ARG A 79 -6.58 -55.90 -67.02
CA ARG A 79 -8.04 -55.95 -67.05
C ARG A 79 -8.64 -54.66 -67.60
N ILE A 80 -8.22 -53.50 -67.07
CA ILE A 80 -8.71 -52.19 -67.51
C ILE A 80 -8.34 -51.96 -68.98
N TRP A 81 -7.13 -52.32 -69.39
CA TRP A 81 -6.67 -52.22 -70.76
C TRP A 81 -7.53 -53.06 -71.72
N ASN A 82 -7.81 -54.31 -71.37
CA ASN A 82 -8.65 -55.18 -72.20
C ASN A 82 -10.09 -54.63 -72.32
N ASP A 83 -10.66 -54.12 -71.23
CA ASP A 83 -11.98 -53.51 -71.26
C ASP A 83 -12.00 -52.23 -72.10
N LEU A 84 -10.95 -51.40 -72.01
CA LEU A 84 -10.79 -50.20 -72.82
C LEU A 84 -10.60 -50.53 -74.30
N GLU A 85 -9.77 -51.52 -74.62
CA GLU A 85 -9.55 -51.97 -75.99
C GLU A 85 -10.85 -52.48 -76.62
N GLN A 86 -11.65 -53.25 -75.88
CA GLN A 86 -12.96 -53.70 -76.33
C GLN A 86 -13.94 -52.53 -76.50
N ALA A 87 -13.96 -51.58 -75.57
CA ALA A 87 -14.81 -50.39 -75.68
C ALA A 87 -14.44 -49.52 -76.89
N ILE A 88 -13.14 -49.32 -77.15
CA ILE A 88 -12.63 -48.58 -78.30
C ILE A 88 -12.99 -49.29 -79.60
N LYS A 89 -12.76 -50.60 -79.69
CA LYS A 89 -13.17 -51.40 -80.86
C LYS A 89 -14.68 -51.39 -81.08
N GLY A 90 -15.47 -51.40 -80.01
CA GLY A 90 -16.93 -51.26 -80.07
C GLY A 90 -17.36 -49.93 -80.69
N LEU A 91 -16.68 -48.84 -80.34
CA LEU A 91 -16.93 -47.51 -80.89
C LEU A 91 -16.43 -47.38 -82.35
N ASP A 92 -15.28 -47.96 -82.68
CA ASP A 92 -14.69 -47.92 -84.03
C ASP A 92 -15.54 -48.70 -85.06
N ASN A 93 -16.12 -49.83 -84.62
CA ASN A 93 -17.02 -50.65 -85.44
C ASN A 93 -18.46 -50.12 -85.49
N SER A 94 -18.79 -49.06 -84.73
CA SER A 94 -20.12 -48.45 -84.76
C SER A 94 -20.23 -47.51 -85.97
N HIS A 95 -20.55 -48.10 -87.12
CA HIS A 95 -20.92 -47.33 -88.32
C HIS A 95 -22.12 -46.40 -88.08
N ALA A 96 -22.92 -46.66 -87.03
CA ALA A 96 -24.03 -45.82 -86.60
C ALA A 96 -23.56 -44.52 -85.92
N THR A 97 -22.55 -44.53 -85.04
CA THR A 97 -22.01 -43.29 -84.44
C THR A 97 -21.22 -42.46 -85.44
N ALA A 98 -20.43 -43.08 -86.32
CA ALA A 98 -19.69 -42.35 -87.35
C ALA A 98 -20.63 -41.63 -88.35
N ALA A 99 -21.77 -42.25 -88.72
CA ALA A 99 -22.79 -41.61 -89.54
C ALA A 99 -23.55 -40.51 -88.78
N ARG A 100 -23.96 -40.78 -87.52
CA ARG A 100 -24.66 -39.78 -86.68
C ARG A 100 -23.77 -38.60 -86.28
N LEU A 101 -22.45 -38.76 -86.21
CA LEU A 101 -21.48 -37.68 -85.99
C LEU A 101 -21.31 -36.80 -87.23
N LYS A 102 -21.47 -37.38 -88.44
CA LYS A 102 -21.49 -36.60 -89.69
C LYS A 102 -22.82 -35.85 -89.88
N ASP A 103 -23.93 -36.45 -89.45
CA ASP A 103 -25.28 -35.87 -89.56
C ASP A 103 -25.65 -34.96 -88.38
N ALA A 104 -24.97 -35.10 -87.24
CA ALA A 104 -25.02 -34.10 -86.18
C ALA A 104 -24.34 -32.84 -86.73
N GLU A 105 -25.14 -31.85 -87.15
CA GLU A 105 -24.70 -30.47 -87.13
C GLU A 105 -24.18 -30.21 -85.71
N ILE A 106 -22.86 -30.30 -85.54
CA ILE A 106 -22.18 -29.79 -84.36
C ILE A 106 -22.43 -28.29 -84.43
N LYS A 107 -23.56 -27.84 -83.85
CA LYS A 107 -23.81 -26.43 -83.63
C LYS A 107 -22.59 -25.93 -82.88
N MET A 108 -21.84 -25.06 -83.53
CA MET A 108 -20.75 -24.32 -82.89
C MET A 108 -21.28 -23.78 -81.57
N LEU A 109 -20.44 -23.79 -80.53
CA LEU A 109 -20.73 -23.18 -79.23
C LEU A 109 -21.46 -21.87 -79.48
N ASP A 110 -22.74 -21.81 -79.10
CA ASP A 110 -23.50 -20.58 -79.25
C ASP A 110 -23.05 -19.56 -78.18
N ASP A 111 -23.46 -18.30 -78.37
CA ASP A 111 -23.08 -17.22 -77.45
C ASP A 111 -23.51 -17.51 -75.99
N SER A 112 -24.56 -18.31 -75.78
CA SER A 112 -25.01 -18.70 -74.44
C SER A 112 -24.02 -19.64 -73.77
N MET A 113 -23.51 -20.64 -74.49
CA MET A 113 -22.50 -21.56 -73.98
C MET A 113 -21.16 -20.86 -73.70
N VAL A 114 -20.76 -19.91 -74.56
CA VAL A 114 -19.55 -19.09 -74.34
C VAL A 114 -19.69 -18.19 -73.11
N GLN A 115 -20.87 -17.58 -72.90
CA GLN A 115 -21.15 -16.79 -71.70
C GLN A 115 -21.11 -17.63 -70.42
N LEU A 116 -21.62 -18.86 -70.45
CA LEU A 116 -21.58 -19.77 -69.32
C LEU A 116 -20.12 -20.11 -68.94
N LEU A 117 -19.28 -20.46 -69.93
CA LEU A 117 -17.85 -20.72 -69.72
C LEU A 117 -17.11 -19.50 -69.14
N SER A 118 -17.37 -18.30 -69.67
CA SER A 118 -16.79 -17.06 -69.14
C SER A 118 -17.20 -16.81 -67.68
N THR A 119 -18.47 -17.04 -67.36
CA THR A 119 -19.00 -16.90 -66.00
C THR A 119 -18.35 -17.90 -65.04
N THR A 120 -18.17 -19.16 -65.46
CA THR A 120 -17.50 -20.19 -64.67
C THR A 120 -16.06 -19.79 -64.32
N VAL A 121 -15.29 -19.29 -65.29
CA VAL A 121 -13.91 -18.82 -65.04
C VAL A 121 -13.87 -17.63 -64.07
N GLN A 122 -14.83 -16.71 -64.18
CA GLN A 122 -14.93 -15.57 -63.25
C GLN A 122 -15.28 -16.01 -61.83
N LEU A 123 -16.15 -17.02 -61.68
CA LEU A 123 -16.51 -17.58 -60.39
C LEU A 123 -15.31 -18.29 -59.73
N ASP A 124 -14.56 -19.11 -60.48
CA ASP A 124 -13.35 -19.77 -59.97
C ASP A 124 -12.32 -18.76 -59.44
N THR A 125 -12.13 -17.65 -60.16
CA THR A 125 -11.22 -16.58 -59.71
C THR A 125 -11.67 -15.98 -58.39
N LYS A 126 -12.99 -15.75 -58.23
CA LYS A 126 -13.56 -15.22 -56.98
C LYS A 126 -13.43 -16.22 -55.83
N VAL A 127 -13.70 -17.50 -56.08
CA VAL A 127 -13.54 -18.58 -55.08
C VAL A 127 -12.10 -18.64 -54.59
N SER A 128 -11.12 -18.65 -55.50
CA SER A 128 -9.69 -18.63 -55.14
C SER A 128 -9.31 -17.40 -54.30
N ASN A 129 -9.89 -16.23 -54.58
CA ASN A 129 -9.64 -15.03 -53.78
C ASN A 129 -10.25 -15.14 -52.37
N PHE A 130 -11.48 -15.64 -52.26
CA PHE A 130 -12.12 -15.87 -50.95
C PHE A 130 -11.37 -16.90 -50.12
N GLU A 131 -10.85 -17.97 -50.72
CA GLU A 131 -10.02 -18.96 -50.01
C GLU A 131 -8.77 -18.33 -49.39
N LYS A 132 -8.12 -17.40 -50.10
CA LYS A 132 -6.96 -16.66 -49.57
C LYS A 132 -7.35 -15.77 -48.39
N GLU A 133 -8.46 -15.03 -48.49
CA GLU A 133 -8.95 -14.20 -47.39
C GLU A 133 -9.34 -15.03 -46.17
N LEU A 134 -10.03 -16.16 -46.37
CA LEU A 134 -10.37 -17.09 -45.30
C LEU A 134 -9.12 -17.63 -44.58
N LYS A 135 -8.06 -17.93 -45.34
CA LYS A 135 -6.78 -18.36 -44.75
C LYS A 135 -6.15 -17.27 -43.88
N HIS A 136 -6.19 -16.01 -44.32
CA HIS A 136 -5.71 -14.88 -43.52
C HIS A 136 -6.55 -14.69 -42.25
N ILE A 137 -7.87 -14.77 -42.35
CA ILE A 137 -8.77 -14.68 -41.19
C ILE A 137 -8.49 -15.81 -40.19
N SER A 138 -8.26 -17.04 -40.67
CA SER A 138 -7.91 -18.18 -39.81
C SER A 138 -6.65 -17.91 -38.98
N ILE A 139 -5.59 -17.37 -39.61
CA ILE A 139 -4.34 -17.02 -38.92
C ILE A 139 -4.59 -15.97 -37.83
N HIS A 140 -5.42 -14.95 -38.12
CA HIS A 140 -5.76 -13.93 -37.13
C HIS A 140 -6.60 -14.49 -35.97
N ILE A 141 -7.53 -15.40 -36.24
CA ILE A 141 -8.33 -16.07 -35.20
C ILE A 141 -7.42 -16.89 -34.27
N ASP A 142 -6.49 -17.67 -34.83
CA ASP A 142 -5.55 -18.48 -34.04
C ASP A 142 -4.65 -17.61 -33.15
N LYS A 143 -4.17 -16.49 -33.70
CA LYS A 143 -3.37 -15.52 -32.93
C LYS A 143 -4.19 -14.92 -31.78
N ASN A 144 -5.41 -14.46 -32.04
CA ASN A 144 -6.27 -13.89 -31.01
C ASN A 144 -6.64 -14.92 -29.93
N ALA A 145 -6.85 -16.18 -30.32
CA ALA A 145 -7.10 -17.28 -29.37
C ALA A 145 -5.89 -17.51 -28.45
N GLN A 146 -4.67 -17.43 -28.99
CA GLN A 146 -3.44 -17.52 -28.20
C GLN A 146 -3.30 -16.34 -27.22
N GLU A 147 -3.55 -15.11 -27.68
CA GLU A 147 -3.51 -13.91 -26.84
C GLU A 147 -4.56 -13.97 -25.72
N MET A 148 -5.78 -14.43 -26.03
CA MET A 148 -6.84 -14.69 -25.04
C MET A 148 -6.40 -15.71 -23.99
N LYS A 149 -5.68 -16.76 -24.38
CA LYS A 149 -5.15 -17.77 -23.45
C LYS A 149 -4.10 -17.17 -22.51
N GLN A 150 -3.21 -16.32 -23.03
CA GLN A 150 -2.21 -15.62 -22.22
C GLN A 150 -2.86 -14.65 -21.24
N LEU A 151 -3.83 -13.86 -21.72
CA LEU A 151 -4.59 -12.93 -20.87
C LEU A 151 -5.30 -13.65 -19.73
N LYS A 152 -5.92 -14.81 -20.02
CA LYS A 152 -6.57 -15.64 -18.99
C LYS A 152 -5.59 -16.05 -17.87
N GLN A 153 -4.39 -16.53 -18.24
CA GLN A 153 -3.37 -16.93 -17.28
C GLN A 153 -2.87 -15.75 -16.43
N ILE A 154 -2.70 -14.58 -17.05
CA ILE A 154 -2.32 -13.34 -16.36
C ILE A 154 -3.42 -12.96 -15.36
N THR A 155 -4.69 -12.99 -15.77
CA THR A 155 -5.82 -12.68 -14.88
C THR A 155 -5.89 -13.64 -13.69
N GLU A 156 -5.77 -14.95 -13.91
CA GLU A 156 -5.75 -15.94 -12.82
C GLU A 156 -4.61 -15.68 -11.83
N THR A 157 -3.42 -15.39 -12.34
CA THR A 157 -2.24 -15.06 -11.51
C THR A 157 -2.43 -13.77 -10.71
N LEU A 158 -3.06 -12.75 -11.31
CA LEU A 158 -3.35 -11.50 -10.62
C LEU A 158 -4.39 -11.70 -9.51
N VAL A 159 -5.44 -12.50 -9.76
CA VAL A 159 -6.46 -12.83 -8.75
C VAL A 159 -5.83 -13.52 -7.55
N GLU A 160 -4.94 -14.49 -7.77
CA GLU A 160 -4.25 -15.18 -6.67
C GLU A 160 -3.36 -14.23 -5.87
N ARG A 161 -2.58 -13.37 -6.54
CA ARG A 161 -1.75 -12.35 -5.86
C ARG A 161 -2.59 -11.36 -5.05
N MET A 162 -3.75 -10.95 -5.56
CA MET A 162 -4.66 -10.07 -4.84
C MET A 162 -5.18 -10.74 -3.57
N LYS A 163 -5.55 -12.02 -3.65
CA LYS A 163 -6.04 -12.79 -2.50
C LYS A 163 -4.97 -12.94 -1.41
N ILE A 164 -3.73 -13.29 -1.80
CA ILE A 164 -2.59 -13.35 -0.86
C ILE A 164 -2.38 -11.99 -0.18
N LYS A 165 -2.44 -10.90 -0.94
CA LYS A 165 -2.24 -9.55 -0.40
C LYS A 165 -3.39 -9.12 0.51
N GLU A 166 -4.62 -9.49 0.19
CA GLU A 166 -5.79 -9.27 1.04
C GLU A 166 -5.65 -10.00 2.38
N ASP A 167 -5.21 -11.26 2.37
CA ASP A 167 -5.01 -12.06 3.57
C ASP A 167 -3.86 -11.52 4.43
N SER A 168 -2.74 -11.10 3.82
CA SER A 168 -1.64 -10.41 4.51
C SER A 168 -2.12 -9.14 5.20
N PHE A 169 -2.87 -8.31 4.48
CA PHE A 169 -3.42 -7.06 5.01
C PHE A 169 -4.38 -7.30 6.17
N LYS A 170 -5.23 -8.34 6.10
CA LYS A 170 -6.12 -8.72 7.20
C LYS A 170 -5.34 -9.16 8.44
N SER A 171 -4.26 -9.93 8.27
CA SER A 171 -3.41 -10.38 9.37
C SER A 171 -2.70 -9.21 10.05
N GLU A 172 -2.06 -8.34 9.27
CA GLU A 172 -1.36 -7.14 9.79
C GLU A 172 -2.33 -6.21 10.52
N ASN A 173 -3.53 -6.00 9.97
CA ASN A 173 -4.54 -5.15 10.60
C ASN A 173 -5.05 -5.75 11.92
N LYS A 174 -5.14 -7.08 12.03
CA LYS A 174 -5.49 -7.76 13.28
C LYS A 174 -4.40 -7.57 14.34
N GLU A 175 -3.14 -7.79 13.97
CA GLU A 175 -1.98 -7.58 14.86
C GLU A 175 -1.88 -6.13 15.33
N CYS A 176 -2.12 -5.17 14.44
CA CYS A 176 -2.09 -3.74 14.78
C CYS A 176 -3.16 -3.39 15.83
N LYS A 177 -4.38 -3.93 15.70
CA LYS A 177 -5.45 -3.75 16.69
C LYS A 177 -5.09 -4.37 18.04
N GLU A 178 -4.59 -5.60 18.04
CA GLU A 178 -4.16 -6.27 19.28
C GLU A 178 -3.04 -5.48 19.99
N ASN A 179 -2.10 -4.90 19.22
CA ASN A 179 -1.05 -4.04 19.75
C ASN A 179 -1.58 -2.71 20.30
N GLU A 180 -2.57 -2.10 19.64
CA GLU A 180 -3.23 -0.89 20.11
C GLU A 180 -3.97 -1.13 21.43
N ASP A 181 -4.78 -2.20 21.49
CA ASP A 181 -5.52 -2.60 22.71
C ASP A 181 -4.55 -2.89 23.88
N ASN A 182 -3.47 -3.64 23.61
CA ASN A 182 -2.44 -3.93 24.60
C ASN A 182 -1.72 -2.66 25.10
N SER A 183 -1.48 -1.71 24.20
CA SER A 183 -0.82 -0.44 24.56
C SER A 183 -1.75 0.43 25.41
N PHE A 184 -3.03 0.46 25.07
CA PHE A 184 -4.06 1.18 25.83
C PHE A 184 -4.17 0.64 27.26
N GLU A 185 -4.23 -0.69 27.43
CA GLU A 185 -4.28 -1.31 28.76
C GLU A 185 -3.01 -1.05 29.60
N ARG A 186 -1.83 -1.05 28.97
CA ARG A 186 -0.58 -0.67 29.64
C ARG A 186 -0.60 0.78 30.10
N LEU A 187 -1.07 1.70 29.26
CA LEU A 187 -1.17 3.11 29.60
C LEU A 187 -2.14 3.33 30.76
N LYS A 188 -3.31 2.70 30.72
CA LYS A 188 -4.30 2.74 31.79
C LYS A 188 -3.73 2.25 33.13
N THR A 189 -3.05 1.10 33.11
CA THR A 189 -2.39 0.56 34.30
C THR A 189 -1.31 1.50 34.84
N SER A 190 -0.49 2.08 33.94
CA SER A 190 0.55 3.04 34.31
C SER A 190 -0.03 4.33 34.90
N GLU A 191 -1.14 4.82 34.35
CA GLU A 191 -1.86 5.98 34.87
C GLU A 191 -2.38 5.71 36.29
N GLU A 192 -3.05 4.58 36.51
CA GLU A 192 -3.54 4.16 37.82
C GLU A 192 -2.42 4.07 38.86
N GLN A 193 -1.28 3.44 38.52
CA GLN A 193 -0.11 3.38 39.40
C GLN A 193 0.48 4.75 39.71
N THR A 194 0.47 5.66 38.74
CA THR A 194 1.00 7.01 38.92
C THR A 194 0.08 7.84 39.81
N ASN A 195 -1.22 7.72 39.64
CA ASN A 195 -2.22 8.35 40.51
C ASN A 195 -2.09 7.87 41.96
N GLU A 196 -1.88 6.57 42.20
CA GLU A 196 -1.70 6.07 43.57
C GLU A 196 -0.40 6.59 44.20
N ARG A 197 0.70 6.69 43.42
CA ARG A 197 1.95 7.30 43.91
C ARG A 197 1.78 8.78 44.24
N VAL A 198 1.06 9.53 43.41
CA VAL A 198 0.77 10.96 43.66
C VAL A 198 -0.05 11.09 44.94
N LYS A 199 -1.08 10.26 45.12
CA LYS A 199 -1.92 10.25 46.33
C LYS A 199 -1.09 10.00 47.60
N MET A 200 -0.26 8.96 47.63
CA MET A 200 0.64 8.70 48.78
C MET A 200 1.59 9.88 49.05
N THR A 201 2.10 10.52 47.99
CA THR A 201 2.99 11.68 48.13
C THR A 201 2.27 12.88 48.73
N LEU A 202 1.02 13.12 48.33
CA LEU A 202 0.17 14.17 48.90
C LEU A 202 -0.15 13.91 50.36
N GLU A 203 -0.42 12.67 50.75
CA GLU A 203 -0.62 12.27 52.14
C GLU A 203 0.63 12.56 52.99
N TYR A 204 1.81 12.18 52.50
CA TYR A 204 3.08 12.47 53.18
C TYR A 204 3.37 13.97 53.30
N LEU A 205 3.11 14.75 52.25
CA LEU A 205 3.21 16.22 52.29
C LEU A 205 2.24 16.82 53.32
N GLY A 206 1.04 16.27 53.45
CA GLY A 206 0.09 16.65 54.49
C GLY A 206 0.65 16.47 55.90
N GLU A 207 1.32 15.35 56.17
CA GLU A 207 1.99 15.11 57.47
C GLU A 207 3.16 16.08 57.72
N LEU A 208 3.99 16.33 56.70
CA LEU A 208 5.08 17.32 56.80
C LEU A 208 4.55 18.72 57.13
N TYR A 209 3.44 19.12 56.51
CA TYR A 209 2.83 20.42 56.78
C TYR A 209 2.29 20.54 58.22
N LYS A 210 1.74 19.45 58.79
CA LYS A 210 1.36 19.42 60.21
C LYS A 210 2.58 19.59 61.12
N PHE A 211 3.68 18.91 60.80
CA PHE A 211 4.94 19.04 61.54
C PHE A 211 5.49 20.47 61.47
N GLN A 212 5.48 21.07 60.29
CA GLN A 212 5.90 22.46 60.11
C GLN A 212 5.08 23.45 60.95
N ARG A 213 3.74 23.31 60.99
CA ARG A 213 2.91 24.13 61.88
C ARG A 213 3.27 23.96 63.36
N CYS A 214 3.63 22.75 63.79
CA CYS A 214 4.05 22.49 65.16
C CYS A 214 5.37 23.22 65.47
N LEU A 215 6.34 23.18 64.56
CA LEU A 215 7.58 23.93 64.68
C LEU A 215 7.32 25.45 64.77
N ASP A 216 6.49 26.00 63.88
CA ASP A 216 6.15 27.44 63.89
C ASP A 216 5.53 27.87 65.24
N SER A 217 4.65 27.02 65.79
CA SER A 217 4.05 27.25 67.12
C SER A 217 5.09 27.24 68.23
N LEU A 218 6.02 26.27 68.21
CA LEU A 218 7.10 26.19 69.19
C LEU A 218 8.04 27.39 69.10
N PHE A 219 8.41 27.82 67.89
CA PHE A 219 9.22 29.03 67.69
C PHE A 219 8.53 30.25 68.29
N THR A 220 7.23 30.44 68.03
CA THR A 220 6.45 31.54 68.60
C THR A 220 6.42 31.51 70.13
N GLN A 221 6.29 30.33 70.72
CA GLN A 221 6.34 30.16 72.18
C GLN A 221 7.72 30.53 72.75
N ILE A 222 8.80 30.07 72.11
CA ILE A 222 10.17 30.40 72.52
C ILE A 222 10.42 31.91 72.45
N GLU A 223 10.02 32.57 71.35
CA GLU A 223 10.14 34.02 71.21
C GLU A 223 9.41 34.75 72.34
N THR A 224 8.20 34.31 72.68
CA THR A 224 7.41 34.87 73.78
C THR A 224 8.13 34.74 75.12
N ILE A 225 8.68 33.56 75.42
CA ILE A 225 9.43 33.30 76.66
C ILE A 225 10.70 34.16 76.74
N VAL A 226 11.45 34.26 75.64
CA VAL A 226 12.68 35.06 75.58
C VAL A 226 12.38 36.54 75.83
N VAL A 227 11.32 37.09 75.22
CA VAL A 227 10.90 38.48 75.45
C VAL A 227 10.48 38.69 76.91
N ALA A 228 9.68 37.78 77.48
CA ALA A 228 9.25 37.86 78.87
C ALA A 228 10.44 37.85 79.84
N SER A 229 11.37 36.90 79.68
CA SER A 229 12.58 36.79 80.50
C SER A 229 13.48 38.02 80.39
N LYS A 230 13.64 38.58 79.18
CA LYS A 230 14.40 39.82 78.97
C LYS A 230 13.79 41.01 79.73
N ASN A 231 12.47 41.14 79.70
CA ASN A 231 11.77 42.22 80.41
C ASN A 231 11.87 42.05 81.92
N GLU A 232 11.67 40.83 82.44
CA GLU A 232 11.80 40.54 83.86
C GLU A 232 13.23 40.83 84.37
N THR A 233 14.24 40.44 83.59
CA THR A 233 15.65 40.76 83.92
C THR A 233 15.89 42.28 83.93
N LYS A 234 15.32 43.01 82.97
CA LYS A 234 15.42 44.47 82.91
C LYS A 234 14.77 45.13 84.14
N ASP A 235 13.62 44.62 84.58
CA ASP A 235 12.91 45.13 85.75
C ASP A 235 13.70 44.85 87.05
N VAL A 236 14.29 43.66 87.18
CA VAL A 236 15.18 43.32 88.32
C VAL A 236 16.40 44.26 88.35
N VAL A 237 17.05 44.48 87.21
CA VAL A 237 18.20 45.40 87.11
C VAL A 237 17.79 46.82 87.47
N ALA A 238 16.65 47.32 86.95
CA ALA A 238 16.15 48.65 87.28
C ALA A 238 15.90 48.80 88.79
N SER A 239 15.25 47.81 89.41
CA SER A 239 15.01 47.78 90.86
C SER A 239 16.31 47.84 91.68
N LEU A 240 17.31 47.03 91.30
CA LEU A 240 18.63 47.04 91.95
C LEU A 240 19.34 48.38 91.79
N CYS A 241 19.33 48.96 90.58
CA CYS A 241 19.89 50.30 90.34
C CYS A 241 19.22 51.36 91.23
N SER A 242 17.90 51.34 91.36
CA SER A 242 17.20 52.25 92.27
C SER A 242 17.62 52.05 93.73
N LYS A 243 17.75 50.80 94.20
CA LYS A 243 18.25 50.49 95.56
C LYS A 243 19.67 50.98 95.78
N ILE A 244 20.58 50.72 94.83
CA ILE A 244 21.97 51.19 94.87
C ILE A 244 22.01 52.72 94.91
N GLN A 245 21.20 53.40 94.10
CA GLN A 245 21.12 54.86 94.07
C GLN A 245 20.74 55.46 95.43
N VAL A 246 19.83 54.81 96.17
CA VAL A 246 19.49 55.20 97.55
C VAL A 246 20.71 55.10 98.47
N TYR A 247 21.50 54.04 98.38
CA TYR A 247 22.73 53.90 99.17
C TYR A 247 23.80 54.92 98.78
N ILE A 248 24.00 55.19 97.48
CA ILE A 248 24.90 56.24 97.00
C ILE A 248 24.51 57.60 97.58
N ASN A 249 23.23 57.95 97.56
CA ASN A 249 22.75 59.22 98.11
C ASN A 249 22.99 59.32 99.63
N LYS A 250 22.84 58.21 100.38
CA LYS A 250 23.20 58.17 101.81
C LYS A 250 24.70 58.38 102.02
N LEU A 251 25.55 57.72 101.23
CA LEU A 251 27.01 57.87 101.31
C LEU A 251 27.46 59.30 101.03
N LYS A 252 26.93 59.94 99.97
CA LYS A 252 27.18 61.36 99.69
C LYS A 252 26.81 62.26 100.87
N LYS A 253 25.66 62.00 101.50
CA LYS A 253 25.26 62.74 102.71
C LYS A 253 26.21 62.52 103.89
N HIS A 254 26.77 61.32 104.03
CA HIS A 254 27.80 61.06 105.04
C HIS A 254 29.11 61.78 104.72
N GLU A 255 29.52 61.80 103.46
CA GLU A 255 30.70 62.54 102.97
C GLU A 255 30.56 64.05 103.26
N GLU A 256 29.42 64.66 102.92
CA GLU A 256 29.10 66.07 103.25
C GLU A 256 29.19 66.33 104.76
N ARG A 257 28.69 65.40 105.59
CA ARG A 257 28.77 65.49 107.05
C ARG A 257 30.19 65.38 107.57
N MET A 258 31.01 64.50 107.01
CA MET A 258 32.43 64.38 107.39
C MET A 258 33.20 65.64 107.01
N ALA A 259 33.02 66.18 105.81
CA ALA A 259 33.62 67.44 105.41
C ALA A 259 33.23 68.60 106.35
N ALA A 260 31.98 68.65 106.80
CA ALA A 260 31.54 69.64 107.80
C ALA A 260 32.17 69.46 109.19
N ILE A 261 32.49 68.22 109.59
CA ILE A 261 33.23 67.94 110.83
C ILE A 261 34.69 68.34 110.66
N GLU A 262 35.31 68.02 109.53
CA GLU A 262 36.69 68.36 109.20
C GLU A 262 36.93 69.87 109.29
N ILE A 263 36.07 70.69 108.66
CA ILE A 263 36.09 72.15 108.79
C ILE A 263 35.98 72.60 110.26
N LYS A 264 35.10 71.98 111.05
CA LYS A 264 34.98 72.29 112.48
C LYS A 264 36.25 71.93 113.26
N CYS A 265 36.91 70.85 112.91
CA CYS A 265 38.17 70.42 113.51
C CYS A 265 39.35 71.32 113.09
N GLU A 266 39.39 71.80 111.85
CA GLU A 266 40.40 72.78 111.40
C GLU A 266 40.28 74.12 112.15
N ASN A 267 39.06 74.54 112.51
CA ASN A 267 38.82 75.75 113.29
C ASN A 267 39.01 75.57 114.82
N LEU A 268 39.24 74.34 115.29
CA LEU A 268 39.38 74.02 116.72
C LEU A 268 40.58 74.74 117.38
N PRO A 269 41.77 74.83 116.75
CA PRO A 269 42.90 75.57 117.32
C PRO A 269 42.65 77.07 117.44
N GLU A 270 41.87 77.69 116.55
CA GLU A 270 41.45 79.09 116.70
C GLU A 270 40.48 79.26 117.87
N LEU A 271 39.48 78.38 117.97
CA LEU A 271 38.54 78.40 119.08
C LEU A 271 39.25 78.17 120.43
N GLN A 272 40.24 77.27 120.45
CA GLN A 272 41.06 76.98 121.61
C GLN A 272 41.93 78.18 121.99
N ARG A 273 42.50 78.89 121.00
CA ARG A 273 43.23 80.15 121.21
C ARG A 273 42.32 81.26 121.74
N ASP A 274 41.09 81.36 121.27
CA ASP A 274 40.10 82.32 121.76
C ASP A 274 39.68 82.02 123.21
N VAL A 275 39.50 80.74 123.56
CA VAL A 275 39.21 80.31 124.94
C VAL A 275 40.41 80.53 125.85
N GLU A 276 41.62 80.17 125.42
CA GLU A 276 42.85 80.44 126.17
C GLU A 276 43.07 81.95 126.37
N SER A 277 42.80 82.76 125.33
CA SER A 277 42.80 84.23 125.42
C SER A 277 41.76 84.74 126.41
N PHE A 278 40.53 84.21 126.38
CA PHE A 278 39.47 84.56 127.33
C PHE A 278 39.86 84.18 128.77
N ILE A 279 40.36 82.97 129.00
CA ILE A 279 40.84 82.51 130.31
C ILE A 279 41.98 83.40 130.79
N MET A 280 42.96 83.70 129.94
CA MET A 280 44.07 84.59 130.29
C MET A 280 43.58 85.99 130.66
N LYS A 281 42.58 86.51 129.93
CA LYS A 281 41.95 87.80 130.23
C LYS A 281 41.20 87.78 131.56
N SER A 282 40.41 86.74 131.84
CA SER A 282 39.71 86.57 133.11
C SER A 282 40.64 86.32 134.30
N VAL A 283 41.73 85.57 134.12
CA VAL A 283 42.78 85.36 135.14
C VAL A 283 43.51 86.68 135.40
N TYR A 284 43.81 87.46 134.37
CA TYR A 284 44.41 88.79 134.52
C TYR A 284 43.47 89.73 135.30
N GLU A 285 42.19 89.76 134.97
CA GLU A 285 41.17 90.53 135.72
C GLU A 285 41.06 90.07 137.19
N LEU A 286 41.09 88.75 137.46
CA LEU A 286 41.12 88.20 138.82
C LEU A 286 42.40 88.58 139.60
N ASN A 287 43.57 88.54 138.96
CA ASN A 287 44.85 88.92 139.59
C ASN A 287 44.92 90.42 139.88
N VAL A 288 44.40 91.27 138.98
CA VAL A 288 44.25 92.71 139.23
C VAL A 288 43.32 92.95 140.43
N THR A 289 42.31 92.10 140.63
CA THR A 289 41.39 92.22 141.77
C THR A 289 42.00 91.73 143.09
N LEU A 290 42.92 90.75 143.05
CA LEU A 290 43.58 90.19 144.24
C LEU A 290 44.78 91.01 144.74
N CYS A 291 45.51 91.72 143.87
CA CYS A 291 46.60 92.63 144.28
C CYS A 291 46.13 93.92 144.96
N ILE A 292 44.84 94.27 144.90
CA ILE A 292 44.29 95.51 145.50
C ILE A 292 43.79 95.27 146.95
N LYS A 293 43.95 94.07 147.52
CA LYS A 293 43.44 93.72 148.86
C LYS A 293 44.49 93.17 149.85
N GLY A 294 45.70 93.71 149.82
CA GLY A 294 46.73 93.40 150.82
C GLY A 294 47.61 94.61 151.12
N ASP A 295 47.07 95.54 151.91
CA ASP A 295 47.74 96.70 152.51
C ASP A 295 47.84 96.46 154.03
N PRO A 296 48.82 97.06 154.74
CA PRO A 296 48.91 98.53 154.86
C PRO A 296 50.27 99.16 154.51
#